data_AF-A0A369T6E4-F1
#
_entry.id   AF-A0A369T6E4-F1
#
_cell.length_a   1.000
_cell.length_b   1.000
_cell.length_c   1.000
_cell.angle_alpha   90.00
_cell.angle_beta   90.00
_cell.angle_gamma   90.00
#
_symmetry.space_group_name_H-M   'P 1'
#
loop_
_entity.id
_entity.type
_entity.pdbx_description
1 polymer ?
#
loop_
_entity_poly.entity_id
_entity_poly.type
_entity_poly.pdbx_seq_one_letter_code
_entity_poly.pdbx_strand_id
1 'polypeptide(L)'
;MTHQIALNYTNWRGQRSLRHIIPKNLFFGSNEWHPEPQWLIAAWDCDKKADRTFTLAGFSIPGPTNVIAIHGRNRRQSTAYNWCAECFGAASAGSPHERARRVLEEALELAQAAGVTPEDAAHQLANVYRRPAGDPAQEIGGLSLTLLTYAEAAGLSADACEVDELNRVLNKPTSYFAQRHAEKAAAGVATPPPSRPDGEA
;
A
#
# COMPACT_ATOMS: atom_id res chain seq x y z
N MET A 1 -6.92 -26.32 -19.93
CA MET A 1 -7.12 -24.97 -20.50
C MET A 1 -5.78 -24.27 -20.53
N THR A 2 -5.26 -23.94 -21.72
CA THR A 2 -4.02 -23.17 -21.87
C THR A 2 -4.34 -21.69 -21.84
N HIS A 3 -4.01 -21.01 -20.74
CA HIS A 3 -4.24 -19.58 -20.59
C HIS A 3 -3.07 -18.81 -21.22
N GLN A 4 -3.37 -18.03 -22.26
CA GLN A 4 -2.42 -17.09 -22.86
C GLN A 4 -2.29 -15.86 -21.96
N ILE A 5 -1.06 -15.40 -21.72
CA ILE A 5 -0.76 -14.16 -20.99
C ILE A 5 -0.02 -13.19 -21.90
N ALA A 6 -0.22 -11.88 -21.67
CA ALA A 6 0.51 -10.81 -22.35
C ALA A 6 1.45 -10.11 -21.36
N LEU A 7 2.74 -9.94 -21.72
CA LEU A 7 3.75 -9.31 -20.87
C LEU A 7 4.79 -8.55 -21.69
N ASN A 8 5.41 -7.52 -21.11
CA ASN A 8 6.60 -6.91 -21.67
C ASN A 8 7.83 -7.77 -21.32
N TYR A 9 8.63 -8.12 -22.32
CA TYR A 9 9.85 -8.89 -22.15
C TYR A 9 11.07 -8.12 -22.64
N THR A 10 12.08 -8.00 -21.77
CA THR A 10 13.43 -7.58 -22.15
C THR A 10 14.26 -8.82 -22.43
N ASN A 11 14.74 -8.99 -23.66
CA ASN A 11 15.58 -10.13 -24.02
C ASN A 11 17.04 -9.93 -23.55
N TRP A 12 17.87 -10.96 -23.73
CA TRP A 12 19.30 -10.93 -23.39
C TRP A 12 20.10 -9.85 -24.15
N ARG A 13 19.57 -9.30 -25.24
CA ARG A 13 20.13 -8.16 -25.99
C ARG A 13 19.64 -6.80 -25.48
N GLY A 14 18.91 -6.75 -24.37
CA GLY A 14 18.32 -5.52 -23.82
C GLY A 14 17.12 -4.98 -24.61
N GLN A 15 16.63 -5.69 -25.63
CA GLN A 15 15.51 -5.24 -26.44
C GLN A 15 14.18 -5.58 -25.77
N ARG A 16 13.33 -4.57 -25.63
CA ARG A 16 11.99 -4.68 -25.04
C ARG A 16 10.94 -4.95 -26.10
N SER A 17 9.96 -5.78 -25.77
CA SER A 17 8.82 -6.06 -26.63
C SER A 17 7.66 -6.67 -25.85
N LEU A 18 6.43 -6.38 -26.27
CA LEU A 18 5.25 -7.12 -25.81
C LEU A 18 5.32 -8.56 -26.36
N ARG A 19 4.96 -9.53 -25.51
CA ARG A 19 4.91 -10.96 -25.83
C ARG A 19 3.62 -11.58 -25.36
N HIS A 20 3.04 -12.42 -26.20
CA HIS A 20 1.96 -13.32 -25.85
C HIS A 20 2.52 -14.72 -25.68
N ILE A 21 2.42 -15.28 -24.48
CA ILE A 21 2.97 -16.61 -24.20
C ILE A 21 1.94 -17.52 -23.52
N ILE A 22 2.09 -18.82 -23.73
CA ILE A 22 1.41 -19.87 -22.94
C ILE A 22 2.49 -20.54 -22.08
N PRO A 23 2.54 -20.25 -20.77
CA PRO A 23 3.50 -20.85 -19.85
C PRO A 23 3.39 -22.38 -19.82
N LYS A 24 4.53 -23.07 -19.79
CA LYS A 24 4.60 -24.53 -19.70
C LYS A 24 5.27 -25.01 -18.42
N ASN A 25 6.49 -24.54 -18.13
CA ASN A 25 7.26 -25.00 -16.98
C ASN A 25 8.17 -23.91 -16.42
N LEU A 26 8.23 -23.76 -15.09
CA LEU A 26 9.13 -22.87 -14.37
C LEU A 26 10.27 -23.68 -13.74
N PHE A 27 11.52 -23.26 -13.94
CA PHE A 27 12.68 -23.97 -13.42
C PHE A 27 13.85 -23.00 -13.15
N PHE A 28 14.77 -23.41 -12.28
CA PHE A 28 16.01 -22.67 -12.01
C PHE A 28 17.16 -23.30 -12.80
N GLY A 29 17.91 -22.51 -13.56
CA GLY A 29 19.02 -23.01 -14.37
C GLY A 29 19.59 -21.96 -15.33
N SER A 30 20.36 -22.42 -16.31
CA SER A 30 20.98 -21.58 -17.35
C SER A 30 20.93 -22.26 -18.72
N ASN A 31 21.14 -21.49 -19.79
CA ASN A 31 21.24 -21.98 -21.16
C ASN A 31 22.11 -21.06 -22.02
N GLU A 32 22.21 -21.32 -23.33
CA GLU A 32 23.01 -20.53 -24.28
C GLU A 32 22.63 -19.03 -24.35
N TRP A 33 21.38 -18.68 -24.03
CA TRP A 33 20.86 -17.31 -24.05
C TRP A 33 20.85 -16.64 -22.66
N HIS A 34 20.90 -17.45 -21.61
CA HIS A 34 20.87 -17.06 -20.20
C HIS A 34 21.95 -17.86 -19.45
N PRO A 35 23.23 -17.52 -19.63
CA PRO A 35 24.35 -18.33 -19.14
C PRO A 35 24.47 -18.33 -17.61
N GLU A 36 24.04 -17.25 -16.96
CA GLU A 36 24.00 -17.15 -15.50
C GLU A 36 22.78 -17.90 -14.93
N PRO A 37 22.95 -18.78 -13.93
CA PRO A 37 21.85 -19.49 -13.27
C PRO A 37 20.80 -18.54 -12.70
N GLN A 38 19.55 -18.69 -13.15
CA GLN A 38 18.43 -17.84 -12.76
C GLN A 38 17.09 -18.57 -12.93
N TRP A 39 16.00 -17.95 -12.49
CA TRP A 39 14.67 -18.47 -12.77
C TRP A 39 14.29 -18.27 -14.24
N LEU A 40 13.97 -19.37 -14.91
CA LEU A 40 13.58 -19.45 -16.30
C LEU A 40 12.19 -20.07 -16.44
N ILE A 41 11.46 -19.65 -17.47
CA ILE A 41 10.18 -20.25 -17.85
C ILE A 41 10.21 -20.71 -19.29
N ALA A 42 9.89 -22.00 -19.50
CA ALA A 42 9.58 -22.54 -20.80
C ALA A 42 8.13 -22.18 -21.15
N ALA A 43 7.92 -21.61 -22.33
CA ALA A 43 6.60 -21.21 -22.80
C ALA A 43 6.49 -21.29 -24.32
N TRP A 44 5.27 -21.52 -24.82
CA TRP A 44 4.97 -21.32 -26.22
C TRP A 44 4.81 -19.83 -26.50
N ASP A 45 5.68 -19.27 -27.33
CA ASP A 45 5.61 -17.88 -27.80
C ASP A 45 4.59 -17.79 -28.94
N CYS A 46 3.41 -17.23 -28.65
CA CYS A 46 2.32 -17.12 -29.62
C CYS A 46 2.65 -16.18 -30.78
N ASP A 47 3.56 -15.22 -30.59
CA ASP A 47 3.96 -14.25 -31.62
C ASP A 47 5.02 -14.84 -32.55
N LYS A 48 5.95 -15.61 -31.99
CA LYS A 48 7.01 -16.29 -32.76
C LYS A 48 6.66 -17.70 -33.21
N LYS A 49 5.51 -18.24 -32.77
CA LYS A 49 5.04 -19.60 -33.06
C LYS A 49 6.10 -20.67 -32.76
N ALA A 50 6.73 -20.55 -31.60
CA ALA A 50 7.83 -21.42 -31.21
C ALA A 50 7.88 -21.64 -29.69
N ASP A 51 8.41 -22.79 -29.28
CA ASP A 51 8.79 -23.04 -27.89
C ASP A 51 10.06 -22.28 -27.54
N ARG A 52 9.99 -21.47 -26.47
CA ARG A 52 11.08 -20.58 -26.07
C ARG A 52 11.21 -20.54 -24.57
N THR A 53 12.43 -20.25 -24.13
CA THR A 53 12.74 -20.03 -22.71
C THR A 53 12.91 -18.54 -22.47
N PHE A 54 12.30 -18.04 -21.40
CA PHE A 54 12.35 -16.65 -20.99
C PHE A 54 12.92 -16.55 -19.58
N THR A 55 13.74 -15.53 -19.31
CA THR A 55 14.12 -15.21 -17.93
C THR A 55 13.01 -14.45 -17.22
N LEU A 56 12.76 -14.81 -15.95
CA LEU A 56 11.81 -14.07 -15.10
C LEU A 56 12.27 -12.63 -14.87
N ALA A 57 13.59 -12.38 -14.79
CA ALA A 57 14.14 -11.04 -14.62
C ALA A 57 13.84 -10.11 -15.82
N GLY A 58 13.52 -10.70 -16.98
CA GLY A 58 13.16 -9.96 -18.18
C GLY A 58 11.68 -9.57 -18.24
N PHE A 59 10.82 -10.09 -17.35
CA PHE A 59 9.38 -9.83 -17.35
C PHE A 59 9.03 -8.49 -16.71
N SER A 60 8.12 -7.77 -17.35
CA SER A 60 7.47 -6.57 -16.84
C SER A 60 6.02 -6.51 -17.35
N ILE A 61 5.14 -5.78 -16.64
CA ILE A 61 3.73 -5.65 -17.03
C ILE A 61 3.60 -4.63 -18.18
N PRO A 62 2.69 -4.82 -19.15
CA PRO A 62 2.39 -3.82 -20.18
C PRO A 62 1.74 -2.57 -19.57
N GLY A 63 2.47 -1.45 -19.55
CA GLY A 63 1.98 -0.16 -19.07
C GLY A 63 3.13 0.76 -18.68
N PRO A 64 2.89 2.07 -18.42
CA PRO A 64 3.89 2.89 -17.76
C PRO A 64 4.25 2.20 -16.44
N THR A 65 5.53 2.22 -16.08
CA THR A 65 6.19 1.46 -15.01
C THR A 65 5.71 1.78 -13.58
N ASN A 66 4.43 2.12 -13.38
CA ASN A 66 3.86 2.59 -12.12
C ASN A 66 2.76 1.68 -11.54
N VAL A 67 2.43 0.52 -12.12
CA VAL A 67 1.26 -0.26 -11.67
C VAL A 67 1.63 -1.46 -10.79
N ILE A 68 2.89 -1.87 -10.74
CA ILE A 68 3.30 -3.02 -9.91
C ILE A 68 3.29 -2.64 -8.40
N ALA A 69 3.64 -1.40 -8.05
CA ALA A 69 3.53 -0.92 -6.68
C ALA A 69 2.07 -0.71 -6.22
N ILE A 70 1.17 -0.32 -7.13
CA ILE A 70 -0.23 0.01 -6.82
C ILE A 70 -1.00 -1.24 -6.34
N HIS A 71 -0.71 -2.42 -6.88
CA HIS A 71 -1.37 -3.65 -6.41
C HIS A 71 -0.98 -4.01 -4.97
N GLY A 72 0.28 -3.79 -4.60
CA GLY A 72 0.75 -3.98 -3.23
C GLY A 72 0.05 -3.01 -2.28
N ARG A 73 0.05 -1.72 -2.62
CA ARG A 73 -0.53 -0.68 -1.78
C ARG A 73 -2.05 -0.76 -1.66
N ASN A 74 -2.77 -1.07 -2.75
CA ASN A 74 -4.23 -1.29 -2.70
C ASN A 74 -4.60 -2.51 -1.85
N ARG A 75 -3.80 -3.59 -1.90
CA ARG A 75 -3.99 -4.74 -1.00
C ARG A 75 -3.77 -4.35 0.45
N ARG A 76 -2.70 -3.62 0.76
CA ARG A 76 -2.45 -3.09 2.11
C ARG A 76 -3.59 -2.21 2.59
N GLN A 77 -4.14 -1.35 1.73
CA GLN A 77 -5.30 -0.52 2.03
C GLN A 77 -6.52 -1.38 2.44
N SER A 78 -6.85 -2.42 1.66
CA SER A 78 -7.95 -3.34 2.02
C SER A 78 -7.67 -4.11 3.30
N THR A 79 -6.44 -4.60 3.51
CA THR A 79 -6.05 -5.30 4.73
C THR A 79 -6.14 -4.40 5.97
N ALA A 80 -5.66 -3.15 5.87
CA ALA A 80 -5.74 -2.18 6.95
C ALA A 80 -7.20 -1.81 7.28
N TYR A 81 -8.05 -1.67 6.26
CA TYR A 81 -9.49 -1.45 6.47
C TYR A 81 -10.15 -2.61 7.21
N ASN A 82 -9.88 -3.86 6.80
CA ASN A 82 -10.44 -5.05 7.45
C ASN A 82 -9.97 -5.16 8.90
N TRP A 83 -8.68 -4.98 9.15
CA TRP A 83 -8.13 -4.95 10.51
C TRP A 83 -8.79 -3.85 11.37
N CYS A 84 -9.00 -2.66 10.80
CA CYS A 84 -9.69 -1.56 11.48
C CYS A 84 -11.13 -1.94 11.83
N ALA A 85 -11.87 -2.58 10.91
CA ALA A 85 -13.23 -3.04 11.14
C ALA A 85 -13.29 -4.14 12.21
N GLU A 86 -12.32 -5.05 12.24
CA GLU A 86 -12.20 -6.10 13.26
C GLU A 86 -11.89 -5.53 14.65
N CYS A 87 -11.03 -4.51 14.74
CA CYS A 87 -10.63 -3.92 16.03
C CYS A 87 -11.67 -2.94 16.60
N PHE A 88 -12.32 -2.16 15.74
CA PHE A 88 -13.13 -0.99 16.17
C PHE A 88 -14.58 -1.04 15.69
N GLY A 89 -14.96 -2.08 14.94
CA GLY A 89 -16.29 -2.26 14.37
C GLY A 89 -16.51 -1.51 13.05
N ALA A 90 -17.51 -1.98 12.29
CA ALA A 90 -17.81 -1.45 10.96
C ALA A 90 -18.20 0.04 10.95
N ALA A 91 -18.85 0.53 12.02
CA ALA A 91 -19.21 1.94 12.15
C ALA A 91 -17.98 2.86 12.23
N SER A 92 -16.97 2.48 13.03
CA SER A 92 -15.72 3.23 13.16
C SER A 92 -14.88 3.17 11.88
N ALA A 93 -14.76 1.98 11.29
CA ALA A 93 -14.00 1.76 10.05
C ALA A 93 -14.63 2.46 8.85
N GLY A 94 -15.96 2.44 8.75
CA GLY A 94 -16.73 3.01 7.65
C GLY A 94 -17.00 4.52 7.75
N SER A 95 -16.58 5.19 8.84
CA SER A 95 -16.80 6.63 9.06
C SER A 95 -15.65 7.47 8.48
N PRO A 96 -15.84 8.18 7.34
CA PRO A 96 -14.76 8.97 6.74
C PRO A 96 -14.27 10.08 7.67
N HIS A 97 -15.17 10.69 8.43
CA HIS A 97 -14.82 11.72 9.41
C HIS A 97 -13.91 11.17 10.51
N GLU A 98 -14.20 9.99 11.05
CA GLU A 98 -13.35 9.39 12.07
C GLU A 98 -11.99 8.97 11.53
N ARG A 99 -11.96 8.39 10.31
CA ARG A 99 -10.71 8.05 9.64
C ARG A 99 -9.87 9.31 9.33
N ALA A 100 -10.50 10.41 8.94
CA ALA A 100 -9.82 11.68 8.72
C ALA A 100 -9.18 12.24 10.01
N ARG A 101 -9.86 12.14 11.16
CA ARG A 101 -9.26 12.52 12.46
C ARG A 101 -8.04 11.67 12.80
N ARG A 102 -8.07 10.37 12.49
CA ARG A 102 -6.91 9.48 12.65
C ARG A 102 -5.76 9.88 11.74
N VAL A 103 -6.03 10.18 10.48
CA VAL A 103 -5.00 10.70 9.55
C VAL A 103 -4.37 11.99 10.09
N LEU A 104 -5.17 12.91 10.64
CA LEU A 104 -4.65 14.14 11.25
C LEU A 104 -3.75 13.84 12.46
N GLU A 105 -4.13 12.91 13.34
CA GLU A 105 -3.33 12.52 14.49
C GLU A 105 -1.97 11.96 14.08
N GLU A 106 -1.92 11.01 13.13
CA GLU A 106 -0.67 10.44 12.64
C GLU A 106 0.21 11.50 11.93
N ALA A 107 -0.40 12.44 11.21
CA ALA A 107 0.34 13.53 10.57
C ALA A 107 0.96 14.49 11.61
N LEU A 108 0.26 14.75 12.72
CA LEU A 108 0.78 15.54 13.84
C LEU A 108 1.89 14.79 14.60
N GLU A 109 1.75 13.48 14.79
CA GLU A 109 2.82 12.65 15.39
C GLU A 109 4.08 12.63 14.50
N LEU A 110 3.93 12.53 13.18
CA LEU A 110 5.04 12.65 12.24
C LEU A 110 5.69 14.04 12.28
N ALA A 111 4.88 15.09 12.30
CA ALA A 111 5.37 16.46 12.40
C ALA A 111 6.17 16.67 13.70
N GLN A 112 5.66 16.18 14.83
CA GLN A 112 6.34 16.21 16.12
C GLN A 112 7.69 15.47 16.06
N ALA A 113 7.71 14.25 15.50
CA ALA A 113 8.93 13.46 15.35
C ALA A 113 9.97 14.15 14.43
N ALA A 114 9.50 14.93 13.45
CA ALA A 114 10.33 15.75 12.57
C ALA A 114 10.79 17.09 13.19
N GLY A 115 10.41 17.39 14.43
CA GLY A 115 10.80 18.60 15.14
C GLY A 115 9.94 19.84 14.84
N VAL A 116 8.77 19.67 14.21
CA VAL A 116 7.80 20.76 14.04
C VAL A 116 7.26 21.16 15.41
N THR A 117 7.33 22.46 15.73
CA THR A 117 6.87 22.95 17.03
C THR A 117 5.33 23.03 17.10
N PRO A 118 4.74 23.05 18.31
CA PRO A 118 3.31 23.30 18.45
C PRO A 118 2.87 24.64 17.84
N GLU A 119 3.73 25.67 17.89
CA GLU A 119 3.51 26.98 17.28
C GLU A 119 3.41 26.85 15.75
N ASP A 120 4.36 26.15 15.12
CA ASP A 120 4.35 25.89 13.68
C ASP A 120 3.12 25.09 13.25
N ALA A 121 2.75 24.07 14.02
CA ALA A 121 1.55 23.27 13.77
C ALA A 121 0.27 24.13 13.87
N ALA A 122 0.17 24.99 14.88
CA ALA A 122 -0.96 25.92 15.04
C ALA A 122 -1.04 26.93 13.89
N HIS A 123 0.11 27.43 13.42
CA HIS A 123 0.17 28.30 12.25
C HIS A 123 -0.32 27.58 10.97
N GLN A 124 0.05 26.31 10.78
CA GLN A 124 -0.45 25.54 9.64
C GLN A 124 -1.96 25.28 9.73
N LEU A 125 -2.46 24.95 10.93
CA LEU A 125 -3.89 24.81 11.19
C LEU A 125 -4.66 26.08 10.78
N ALA A 126 -4.23 27.25 11.27
CA ALA A 126 -4.86 28.52 10.93
C ALA A 126 -4.81 28.80 9.41
N ASN A 127 -3.71 28.45 8.75
CA ASN A 127 -3.52 28.65 7.31
C ASN A 127 -4.39 27.75 6.43
N VAL A 128 -4.68 26.53 6.85
CA VAL A 128 -5.57 25.61 6.13
C VAL A 128 -7.02 26.02 6.35
N TYR A 129 -7.44 26.22 7.59
CA TYR A 129 -8.85 26.47 7.94
C TYR A 129 -9.37 27.87 7.55
N ARG A 130 -8.49 28.81 7.21
CA ARG A 130 -8.90 30.11 6.62
C ARG A 130 -9.33 30.03 5.15
N ARG A 131 -9.15 28.88 4.49
CA ARG A 131 -9.49 28.66 3.08
C ARG A 131 -10.76 27.81 2.98
N PRO A 132 -11.51 27.89 1.87
CA PRO A 132 -12.57 26.93 1.59
C PRO A 132 -12.03 25.50 1.61
N ALA A 133 -12.85 24.55 2.07
CA ALA A 133 -12.50 23.14 2.05
C ALA A 133 -12.26 22.65 0.60
N GLY A 134 -11.22 21.83 0.41
CA GLY A 134 -10.88 21.22 -0.86
C GLY A 134 -11.65 19.91 -1.13
N ASP A 135 -11.43 19.35 -2.31
CA ASP A 135 -11.95 18.02 -2.68
C ASP A 135 -11.15 16.90 -1.98
N PRO A 136 -11.81 15.96 -1.28
CA PRO A 136 -11.10 14.90 -0.56
C PRO A 136 -10.13 14.08 -1.39
N ALA A 137 -10.42 13.81 -2.68
CA ALA A 137 -9.51 13.03 -3.51
C ALA A 137 -8.23 13.82 -3.84
N GLN A 138 -8.36 15.13 -4.07
CA GLN A 138 -7.21 16.01 -4.24
C GLN A 138 -6.36 16.08 -2.96
N GLU A 139 -6.99 16.23 -1.79
CA GLU A 139 -6.27 16.31 -0.52
C GLU A 139 -5.56 15.01 -0.14
N ILE A 140 -6.15 13.84 -0.46
CA ILE A 140 -5.48 12.54 -0.35
C ILE A 140 -4.19 12.52 -1.19
N GLY A 141 -4.26 13.05 -2.43
CA GLY A 141 -3.10 13.16 -3.32
C GLY A 141 -2.02 14.09 -2.76
N GLY A 142 -2.41 15.27 -2.27
CA GLY A 142 -1.49 16.26 -1.70
C GLY A 142 -0.78 15.75 -0.44
N LEU A 143 -1.52 15.12 0.47
CA LEU A 143 -0.95 14.50 1.67
C LEU A 143 0.03 13.38 1.31
N SER A 144 -0.37 12.49 0.39
CA SER A 144 0.47 11.34 -0.02
C SER A 144 1.76 11.80 -0.71
N LEU A 145 1.68 12.81 -1.59
CA LEU A 145 2.85 13.37 -2.26
C LEU A 145 3.81 14.01 -1.26
N THR A 146 3.28 14.76 -0.29
CA THR A 146 4.09 15.41 0.75
C THR A 146 4.78 14.38 1.66
N LEU A 147 4.11 13.27 1.98
CA LEU A 147 4.71 12.16 2.71
C LEU A 147 5.90 11.55 1.94
N LEU A 148 5.78 11.37 0.62
CA LEU A 148 6.86 10.83 -0.21
C LEU A 148 8.07 11.77 -0.25
N THR A 149 7.86 13.08 -0.40
CA THR A 149 8.97 14.05 -0.41
C THR A 149 9.63 14.18 0.96
N TYR A 150 8.85 14.12 2.05
CA TYR A 150 9.40 14.05 3.40
C TYR A 150 10.25 12.78 3.60
N ALA A 151 9.73 11.61 3.22
CA ALA A 151 10.44 10.35 3.41
C ALA A 151 11.80 10.34 2.70
N GLU A 152 11.86 10.83 1.46
CA GLU A 152 13.12 11.01 0.73
C GLU A 152 14.07 11.95 1.47
N ALA A 153 13.60 13.10 1.94
CA ALA A 153 14.42 14.06 2.69
C ALA A 153 14.92 13.50 4.03
N ALA A 154 14.15 12.62 4.66
CA ALA A 154 14.52 11.93 5.90
C ALA A 154 15.40 10.68 5.68
N GLY A 155 15.67 10.29 4.43
CA GLY A 155 16.39 9.06 4.11
C GLY A 155 15.61 7.78 4.44
N LEU A 156 14.28 7.84 4.39
CA LEU A 156 13.36 6.76 4.74
C LEU A 156 12.58 6.28 3.50
N SER A 157 12.20 5.01 3.49
CA SER A 157 11.24 4.48 2.51
C SER A 157 9.83 4.53 3.09
N ALA A 158 8.98 5.41 2.56
CA ALA A 158 7.57 5.49 2.96
C ALA A 158 6.85 4.13 2.83
N ASP A 159 7.14 3.39 1.77
CA ASP A 159 6.57 2.05 1.54
C ASP A 159 7.03 1.04 2.59
N ALA A 160 8.31 1.04 2.98
CA ALA A 160 8.81 0.14 4.02
C ALA A 160 8.20 0.48 5.38
N CYS A 161 8.14 1.77 5.75
CA CYS A 161 7.49 2.23 6.97
C CYS A 161 6.02 1.81 7.05
N GLU A 162 5.27 1.94 5.94
CA GLU A 162 3.86 1.50 5.86
C GLU A 162 3.72 -0.01 6.05
N VAL A 163 4.61 -0.81 5.45
CA VAL A 163 4.63 -2.28 5.59
C VAL A 163 4.98 -2.71 7.01
N ASP A 164 6.00 -2.10 7.62
CA ASP A 164 6.44 -2.43 8.96
C ASP A 164 5.35 -2.13 10.00
N GLU A 165 4.66 -0.99 9.86
CA GLU A 165 3.56 -0.63 10.73
C GLU A 165 2.35 -1.57 10.57
N LEU A 166 2.00 -1.93 9.33
CA LEU A 166 0.93 -2.89 9.07
C LEU A 166 1.26 -4.26 9.70
N ASN A 167 2.50 -4.74 9.55
CA ASN A 167 2.95 -5.97 10.18
C ASN A 167 2.90 -5.88 11.71
N ARG A 168 3.29 -4.74 12.28
CA ARG A 168 3.27 -4.52 13.74
C ARG A 168 1.86 -4.60 14.29
N VAL A 169 0.86 -4.00 13.63
CA VAL A 169 -0.52 -4.01 14.11
C VAL A 169 -1.20 -5.37 13.94
N LEU A 170 -0.93 -6.06 12.83
CA LEU A 170 -1.49 -7.40 12.57
C LEU A 170 -0.94 -8.47 13.53
N ASN A 171 0.27 -8.28 14.07
CA ASN A 171 0.88 -9.19 15.05
C ASN A 171 0.41 -8.94 16.50
N LYS A 172 -0.55 -8.04 16.72
CA LYS A 172 -1.15 -7.80 18.05
C LYS A 172 -2.58 -8.33 18.10
N PRO A 173 -3.02 -8.87 19.25
CA PRO A 173 -4.41 -9.32 19.38
C PRO A 173 -5.35 -8.13 19.25
N THR A 174 -6.51 -8.32 18.60
CA THR A 174 -7.51 -7.26 18.39
C THR A 174 -7.99 -6.63 19.71
N SER A 175 -8.03 -7.42 20.80
CA SER A 175 -8.36 -6.95 22.16
C SER A 175 -7.43 -5.85 22.68
N TYR A 176 -6.15 -5.87 22.29
CA TYR A 176 -5.20 -4.81 22.63
C TYR A 176 -5.67 -3.46 22.09
N PHE A 177 -6.18 -3.42 20.86
CA PHE A 177 -6.63 -2.19 20.22
C PHE A 177 -8.00 -1.76 20.73
N ALA A 178 -8.91 -2.71 20.93
CA ALA A 178 -10.23 -2.43 21.52
C ALA A 178 -10.11 -1.75 22.89
N GLN A 179 -9.21 -2.25 23.77
CA GLN A 179 -8.97 -1.65 25.07
C GLN A 179 -8.48 -0.20 24.95
N ARG A 180 -7.45 0.04 24.13
CA ARG A 180 -6.90 1.41 23.96
C ARG A 180 -7.91 2.36 23.32
N HIS A 181 -8.77 1.87 22.43
CA HIS A 181 -9.84 2.66 21.86
C HIS A 181 -10.86 3.07 22.93
N ALA A 182 -11.24 2.15 23.82
CA ALA A 182 -12.11 2.44 24.94
C ALA A 182 -11.49 3.49 25.90
N GLU A 183 -10.18 3.39 26.18
CA GLU A 183 -9.45 4.39 26.98
C GLU A 183 -9.47 5.77 26.30
N LYS A 184 -9.22 5.84 24.99
CA LYS A 184 -9.30 7.08 24.20
C LYS A 184 -10.72 7.66 24.15
N ALA A 185 -11.74 6.81 24.07
CA ALA A 185 -13.14 7.23 24.11
C ALA A 185 -13.51 7.80 25.49
N ALA A 186 -13.07 7.16 26.57
CA ALA A 186 -13.26 7.64 27.93
C ALA A 186 -12.57 9.00 28.17
N ALA A 187 -11.43 9.23 27.53
CA ALA A 187 -10.73 10.51 27.55
C ALA A 187 -11.33 11.58 26.60
N GLY A 188 -12.39 11.25 25.85
CA GLY A 188 -13.08 12.18 24.94
C GLY A 188 -12.35 12.47 23.63
N VAL A 189 -11.27 11.74 23.33
CA VAL A 189 -10.45 11.95 22.12
C VAL A 189 -10.79 10.97 20.99
N ALA A 190 -11.52 9.88 21.28
CA ALA A 190 -12.07 8.96 20.29
C ALA A 190 -13.61 8.87 20.39
N THR A 191 -14.23 8.37 19.32
CA THR A 191 -15.67 8.07 19.32
C THR A 191 -15.91 6.86 20.24
N PRO A 192 -16.95 6.86 21.11
CA PRO A 192 -17.29 5.68 21.89
C PRO A 192 -17.64 4.49 20.98
N PRO A 193 -17.35 3.24 21.39
CA PRO A 193 -17.90 2.09 20.70
C PRO A 193 -19.44 2.18 20.71
N PRO A 194 -20.13 1.65 19.68
CA PRO A 194 -21.58 1.64 19.66
C PRO A 194 -22.10 0.98 20.94
N SER A 195 -23.10 1.58 21.57
CA SER A 195 -23.80 0.98 22.70
C SER A 195 -24.27 -0.41 22.28
N ARG A 196 -23.89 -1.46 23.03
CA ARG A 196 -24.56 -2.76 22.87
C ARG A 196 -26.05 -2.50 23.05
N PRO A 197 -26.93 -3.00 22.17
CA PRO A 197 -28.35 -2.95 22.45
C PRO A 197 -28.58 -3.62 23.80
N ASP A 198 -29.32 -2.94 24.68
CA ASP A 198 -29.67 -3.46 25.99
C ASP A 198 -30.35 -4.83 25.82
N GLY A 199 -29.72 -5.90 26.32
CA GLY A 199 -30.42 -7.17 26.56
C GLY A 199 -29.88 -8.46 25.97
N GLU A 200 -28.58 -8.74 26.01
CA GLU A 200 -28.11 -10.14 26.07
C GLU A 200 -27.03 -10.29 27.15
N ALA A 201 -27.48 -10.82 28.29
CA ALA A 201 -26.65 -11.39 29.35
C ALA A 201 -26.66 -12.92 29.22
#